data_AF-A0A2M7WRV2-F1
#
_entry.id   AF-A0A2M7WRV2-F1
#
_cell.length_a   1.000
_cell.length_b   1.000
_cell.length_c   1.000
_cell.angle_alpha   90.00
_cell.angle_beta   90.00
_cell.angle_gamma   90.00
#
_symmetry.space_group_name_H-M   'P 1'
#
loop_
_entity.id
_entity.type
_entity.pdbx_description
1 polymer ?
#
loop_
_entity_poly.entity_id
_entity_poly.type
_entity_poly.pdbx_seq_one_letter_code
_entity_poly.pdbx_strand_id
1 'polypeptide(L)'
;MQSNEIREKFLEFFEKRGHKRVPSSSLVPENDSSVLFTTAGMQQFKPYYLGKRDAIKDFGSLNTVSVQKCVRTSDIEEVGDERHLTFFEMLGNFSFGGYWKKEAIQYAYDFITKEVGLKIDYVTVFEGETGVPADTESEDIWKAIDPNLVVKKFGRADNFWGPTGEEGPCGPTTEIYVDGIEIWNIVFNEFYHNSDKSLKSLDIKGVDTGMGLERLALVSCFPGQVGKKTIFDTDLFTFADNPQTKEERIIADHMRAAVHMIGDGVVPSNTERGYVLRRLIRRALAIGKEERKIARISGNLTKDEKILEILQRESFKFSETLEAGLKQFEKGVVDPFMLFTTYGFPIELTDEIAREKGITIDHKKFDEDFKKHQEVSKAGMEQKFKGGLAGHSEMEVKYHTATHLLHQALREVLGEDVFQKGSNITPERLRFDFSFPRKMTDEEKKKVEDLVNEKIKEALPVSYEDIPMEEAKGKGAIGLFEEKYGSKVRVYKIADFSLEFCGGPHVENTSILGKFRITKEEATSTGVRRIKAVLE
;
A
#
# COMPACT_ATOMS: atom_id res chain seq x y z
N MET A 1 4.24 -4.29 29.70
CA MET A 1 2.83 -4.75 29.68
C MET A 1 2.62 -5.61 28.44
N GLN A 2 1.70 -6.58 28.48
CA GLN A 2 1.44 -7.41 27.28
C GLN A 2 0.75 -6.58 26.18
N SER A 3 1.02 -6.88 24.91
CA SER A 3 0.51 -6.07 23.80
C SER A 3 -1.02 -5.96 23.72
N ASN A 4 -1.73 -7.04 24.05
CA ASN A 4 -3.20 -7.03 24.09
C ASN A 4 -3.74 -6.10 25.19
N GLU A 5 -3.07 -6.06 26.35
CA GLU A 5 -3.41 -5.15 27.43
C GLU A 5 -3.17 -3.69 27.00
N ILE A 6 -2.08 -3.41 26.30
CA ILE A 6 -1.77 -2.08 25.79
C ILE A 6 -2.85 -1.60 24.81
N ARG A 7 -3.24 -2.43 23.83
CA ARG A 7 -4.29 -2.10 22.86
C ARG A 7 -5.60 -1.74 23.56
N GLU A 8 -6.08 -2.61 24.46
CA GLU A 8 -7.36 -2.39 25.13
C GLU A 8 -7.31 -1.19 26.08
N LYS A 9 -6.23 -1.04 26.86
CA LYS A 9 -6.06 0.09 27.77
C LYS A 9 -6.10 1.43 27.01
N PHE A 10 -5.45 1.50 25.85
CA PHE A 10 -5.48 2.69 25.00
C PHE A 10 -6.88 2.97 24.44
N LEU A 11 -7.55 1.97 23.89
CA LEU A 11 -8.89 2.11 23.33
C LEU A 11 -9.90 2.55 24.40
N GLU A 12 -9.90 1.91 25.57
CA GLU A 12 -10.76 2.27 26.69
C GLU A 12 -10.47 3.68 27.22
N PHE A 13 -9.19 4.08 27.31
CA PHE A 13 -8.79 5.37 27.83
C PHE A 13 -9.41 6.53 27.02
N PHE A 14 -9.40 6.41 25.70
CA PHE A 14 -9.98 7.40 24.80
C PHE A 14 -11.50 7.25 24.66
N GLU A 15 -12.03 6.02 24.71
CA GLU A 15 -13.49 5.80 24.73
C GLU A 15 -14.16 6.48 25.93
N LYS A 16 -13.56 6.37 27.13
CA LYS A 16 -13.99 7.08 28.34
C LYS A 16 -13.95 8.61 28.21
N ARG A 17 -13.27 9.13 27.18
CA ARG A 17 -13.15 10.56 26.84
C ARG A 17 -13.98 10.96 25.62
N GLY A 18 -14.88 10.09 25.16
CA GLY A 18 -15.83 10.38 24.09
C GLY A 18 -15.33 10.07 22.67
N HIS A 19 -14.19 9.39 22.54
CA HIS A 19 -13.72 8.92 21.24
C HIS A 19 -14.48 7.66 20.82
N LYS A 20 -14.87 7.60 19.55
CA LYS A 20 -15.46 6.40 18.96
C LYS A 20 -14.35 5.41 18.59
N ARG A 21 -14.44 4.16 19.07
CA ARG A 21 -13.58 3.07 18.57
C ARG A 21 -13.88 2.79 17.10
N VAL A 22 -12.84 2.84 16.26
CA VAL A 22 -12.89 2.55 14.82
C VAL A 22 -11.94 1.38 14.53
N PRO A 23 -12.36 0.37 13.76
CA PRO A 23 -11.49 -0.75 13.40
C PRO A 23 -10.31 -0.29 12.53
N SER A 24 -9.25 -1.10 12.50
CA SER A 24 -8.16 -0.93 11.53
C SER A 24 -8.73 -1.02 10.10
N SER A 25 -8.37 -0.07 9.24
CA SER A 25 -8.57 -0.20 7.81
C SER A 25 -7.59 -1.22 7.21
N SER A 26 -7.84 -1.62 5.96
CA SER A 26 -6.92 -2.46 5.18
C SER A 26 -5.53 -1.84 5.06
N LEU A 27 -4.49 -2.68 4.98
CA LEU A 27 -3.15 -2.29 4.56
C LEU A 27 -3.10 -1.82 3.11
N VAL A 28 -4.10 -2.18 2.30
CA VAL A 28 -4.30 -1.69 0.94
C VAL A 28 -5.24 -0.48 1.01
N PRO A 29 -4.74 0.75 0.83
CA PRO A 29 -5.57 1.93 0.92
C PRO A 29 -6.68 1.89 -0.14
N GLU A 30 -7.91 2.04 0.32
CA GLU A 30 -9.07 2.23 -0.55
C GLU A 30 -9.04 3.68 -1.04
N ASN A 31 -9.10 3.88 -2.36
CA ASN A 31 -9.19 5.21 -3.00
C ASN A 31 -7.98 6.16 -2.84
N ASP A 32 -6.79 5.68 -2.48
CA ASP A 32 -5.54 6.49 -2.48
C ASP A 32 -4.47 5.84 -3.37
N SER A 33 -4.35 6.30 -4.62
CA SER A 33 -3.36 5.79 -5.57
C SER A 33 -1.96 6.40 -5.37
N SER A 34 -1.80 7.38 -4.49
CA SER A 34 -0.49 8.01 -4.21
C SER A 34 0.39 7.16 -3.31
N VAL A 35 -0.19 6.15 -2.65
CA VAL A 35 0.51 5.25 -1.73
C VAL A 35 0.23 3.79 -2.04
N LEU A 36 1.24 2.94 -1.86
CA LEU A 36 1.07 1.49 -2.02
C LEU A 36 0.41 0.85 -0.81
N PHE A 37 0.74 1.31 0.40
CA PHE A 37 0.24 0.72 1.64
C PHE A 37 -0.23 1.81 2.61
N THR A 38 -1.05 1.40 3.58
CA THR A 38 -1.35 2.22 4.76
C THR A 38 -0.07 2.29 5.61
N THR A 39 0.55 3.46 5.64
CA THR A 39 1.78 3.81 6.38
C THR A 39 1.51 4.54 7.69
N ALA A 40 0.29 5.05 7.92
CA ALA A 40 -0.09 5.77 9.13
C ALA A 40 -1.57 5.58 9.50
N GLY A 41 -1.87 5.66 10.80
CA GLY A 41 -3.23 5.59 11.36
C GLY A 41 -4.19 6.62 10.76
N MET A 42 -3.68 7.81 10.47
CA MET A 42 -4.47 8.95 9.99
C MET A 42 -5.09 8.76 8.61
N GLN A 43 -4.54 7.87 7.78
CA GLN A 43 -4.89 7.81 6.35
C GLN A 43 -6.37 7.51 6.12
N GLN A 44 -6.96 6.61 6.91
CA GLN A 44 -8.40 6.31 6.84
C GLN A 44 -9.29 7.49 7.24
N PHE A 45 -8.71 8.50 7.90
CA PHE A 45 -9.41 9.67 8.39
C PHE A 45 -9.16 10.96 7.59
N LYS A 46 -8.28 10.93 6.57
CA LYS A 46 -8.03 12.06 5.66
C LYS A 46 -9.31 12.79 5.21
N PRO A 47 -10.38 12.10 4.76
CA PRO A 47 -11.59 12.79 4.26
C PRO A 47 -12.28 13.68 5.29
N TYR A 48 -12.17 13.39 6.59
CA TYR A 48 -12.83 14.14 7.65
C TYR A 48 -12.10 15.47 7.94
N TYR A 49 -10.77 15.48 7.92
CA TYR A 49 -9.99 16.72 8.02
C TYR A 49 -10.24 17.66 6.84
N LEU A 50 -10.66 17.13 5.70
CA LEU A 50 -10.96 17.89 4.49
C LEU A 50 -12.44 18.29 4.37
N GLY A 51 -13.28 17.97 5.35
CA GLY A 51 -14.72 18.22 5.30
C GLY A 51 -15.46 17.45 4.20
N LYS A 52 -14.83 16.43 3.59
CA LYS A 52 -15.43 15.57 2.55
C LYS A 52 -16.35 14.50 3.14
N ARG A 53 -16.15 14.16 4.41
CA ARG A 53 -17.02 13.30 5.23
C ARG A 53 -17.31 13.96 6.57
N ASP A 54 -18.42 13.55 7.18
CA ASP A 54 -18.91 14.12 8.43
C ASP A 54 -18.75 13.09 9.56
N ALA A 55 -17.87 13.40 10.51
CA ALA A 55 -17.55 12.48 11.60
C ALA A 55 -18.72 12.29 12.59
N ILE A 56 -19.56 13.31 12.80
CA ILE A 56 -20.76 13.16 13.63
C ILE A 56 -21.74 12.21 12.94
N LYS A 57 -21.93 12.35 11.63
CA LYS A 57 -22.83 11.48 10.88
C LYS A 57 -22.32 10.04 10.82
N ASP A 58 -21.04 9.85 10.55
CA ASP A 58 -20.46 8.53 10.27
C ASP A 58 -20.09 7.77 11.55
N PHE A 59 -19.68 8.47 12.62
CA PHE A 59 -19.18 7.87 13.86
C PHE A 59 -19.99 8.23 15.11
N GLY A 60 -20.84 9.26 15.06
CA GLY A 60 -21.52 9.80 16.24
C GLY A 60 -20.59 10.60 17.16
N SER A 61 -19.36 10.92 16.72
CA SER A 61 -18.37 11.66 17.49
C SER A 61 -17.40 12.39 16.55
N LEU A 62 -16.93 13.57 16.95
CA LEU A 62 -15.82 14.28 16.28
C LEU A 62 -14.46 13.65 16.58
N ASN A 63 -14.42 12.67 17.48
CA ASN A 63 -13.20 12.07 17.97
C ASN A 63 -13.23 10.56 17.75
N THR A 64 -12.14 9.99 17.26
CA THR A 64 -12.02 8.55 17.03
C THR A 64 -10.75 7.99 17.63
N VAL A 65 -10.74 6.70 17.95
CA VAL A 65 -9.57 5.97 18.41
C VAL A 65 -9.47 4.65 17.65
N SER A 66 -8.27 4.28 17.20
CA SER A 66 -8.02 3.03 16.47
C SER A 66 -6.64 2.47 16.75
N VAL A 67 -6.47 1.18 16.50
CA VAL A 67 -5.16 0.53 16.38
C VAL A 67 -5.00 0.10 14.92
N GLN A 68 -4.26 0.88 14.14
CA GLN A 68 -4.13 0.70 12.69
C GLN A 68 -2.91 -0.17 12.36
N LYS A 69 -3.12 -1.22 11.57
CA LYS A 69 -2.02 -1.95 10.91
C LYS A 69 -1.30 -1.04 9.92
N CYS A 70 0.03 -0.97 9.96
CA CYS A 70 0.83 -0.17 9.04
C CYS A 70 1.95 -0.99 8.40
N VAL A 71 2.28 -0.67 7.14
CA VAL A 71 3.47 -1.18 6.45
C VAL A 71 4.32 0.00 5.98
N ARG A 72 5.61 -0.01 6.33
CA ARG A 72 6.63 0.94 5.85
C ARG A 72 7.85 0.19 5.36
N THR A 73 8.45 0.64 4.27
CA THR A 73 9.67 0.06 3.72
C THR A 73 10.76 1.10 3.45
N SER A 74 10.57 2.34 3.93
CA SER A 74 11.60 3.38 3.88
C SER A 74 12.82 2.96 4.72
N ASP A 75 12.56 2.36 5.87
CA ASP A 75 13.57 2.05 6.89
C ASP A 75 13.88 0.54 6.90
N ILE A 76 13.83 -0.10 5.71
CA ILE A 76 13.97 -1.56 5.58
C ILE A 76 15.38 -2.05 5.93
N GLU A 77 16.40 -1.19 5.85
CA GLU A 77 17.80 -1.55 6.13
C GLU A 77 18.13 -1.51 7.63
N GLU A 78 17.36 -0.72 8.38
CA GLU A 78 17.40 -0.59 9.83
C GLU A 78 16.74 -1.79 10.53
N VAL A 79 15.82 -2.49 9.85
CA VAL A 79 15.10 -3.65 10.40
C VAL A 79 16.07 -4.70 10.95
N GLY A 80 15.72 -5.21 12.13
CA GLY A 80 16.52 -6.16 12.92
C GLY A 80 17.37 -5.50 14.00
N ASP A 81 17.38 -4.16 14.06
CA ASP A 81 17.86 -3.41 15.22
C ASP A 81 16.89 -3.52 16.43
N GLU A 82 17.01 -2.61 17.40
CA GLU A 82 16.20 -2.65 18.62
C GLU A 82 14.73 -2.22 18.43
N ARG A 83 14.37 -1.53 17.34
CA ARG A 83 13.10 -0.77 17.27
C ARG A 83 12.45 -0.57 15.88
N HIS A 84 13.10 -0.93 14.76
CA HIS A 84 12.55 -0.75 13.42
C HIS A 84 11.91 -2.02 12.88
N LEU A 85 10.79 -1.83 12.18
CA LEU A 85 9.95 -2.88 11.61
C LEU A 85 9.40 -2.44 10.25
N THR A 86 9.14 -3.41 9.38
CA THR A 86 8.37 -3.16 8.16
C THR A 86 6.87 -3.17 8.42
N PHE A 87 6.41 -3.97 9.39
CA PHE A 87 5.02 -4.03 9.83
C PHE A 87 4.92 -3.71 11.31
N PHE A 88 4.01 -2.81 11.65
CA PHE A 88 3.75 -2.42 13.03
C PHE A 88 2.31 -1.95 13.20
N GLU A 89 1.86 -1.86 14.44
CA GLU A 89 0.54 -1.33 14.77
C GLU A 89 0.67 0.06 15.37
N MET A 90 -0.06 1.00 14.79
CA MET A 90 -0.09 2.39 15.22
C MET A 90 -1.38 2.64 16.02
N LEU A 91 -1.24 2.82 17.33
CA LEU A 91 -2.32 3.31 18.17
C LEU A 91 -2.48 4.81 17.91
N GLY A 92 -3.70 5.25 17.63
CA GLY A 92 -3.97 6.66 17.35
C GLY A 92 -5.31 7.11 17.88
N ASN A 93 -5.34 8.31 18.43
CA ASN A 93 -6.54 9.09 18.66
C ASN A 93 -6.58 10.26 17.68
N PHE A 94 -7.77 10.54 17.14
CA PHE A 94 -7.98 11.53 16.10
C PHE A 94 -9.09 12.48 16.52
N SER A 95 -8.99 13.74 16.10
CA SER A 95 -9.97 14.80 16.36
C SER A 95 -10.21 15.60 15.09
N PHE A 96 -11.46 15.69 14.67
CA PHE A 96 -11.88 16.46 13.50
C PHE A 96 -12.53 17.78 13.95
N GLY A 97 -11.81 18.54 14.78
CA GLY A 97 -12.30 19.77 15.41
C GLY A 97 -13.03 19.56 16.75
N GLY A 98 -12.91 18.40 17.39
CA GLY A 98 -13.53 18.12 18.69
C GLY A 98 -12.73 18.62 19.90
N TYR A 99 -11.40 18.56 19.81
CA TYR A 99 -10.44 19.11 20.78
C TYR A 99 -9.12 19.49 20.09
N TRP A 100 -8.25 20.22 20.80
CA TRP A 100 -7.01 20.77 20.25
C TRP A 100 -5.77 20.41 21.09
N LYS A 101 -4.68 21.17 20.94
CA LYS A 101 -3.35 20.90 21.52
C LYS A 101 -3.39 20.65 23.02
N LYS A 102 -4.12 21.50 23.77
CA LYS A 102 -4.16 21.42 25.24
C LYS A 102 -4.68 20.06 25.72
N GLU A 103 -5.83 19.64 25.22
CA GLU A 103 -6.42 18.36 25.56
C GLU A 103 -5.59 17.19 25.01
N ALA A 104 -5.11 17.28 23.76
CA ALA A 104 -4.31 16.24 23.13
C ALA A 104 -3.04 15.93 23.94
N ILE A 105 -2.30 16.96 24.32
CA ILE A 105 -1.06 16.85 25.11
C ILE A 105 -1.38 16.33 26.52
N GLN A 106 -2.44 16.84 27.17
CA GLN A 106 -2.85 16.36 28.49
C GLN A 106 -3.23 14.88 28.47
N TYR A 107 -3.96 14.42 27.43
CA TYR A 107 -4.33 13.02 27.28
C TYR A 107 -3.11 12.14 27.06
N ALA A 108 -2.16 12.57 26.25
CA ALA A 108 -0.92 11.83 26.04
C ALA A 108 -0.09 11.72 27.32
N TYR A 109 0.08 12.83 28.05
CA TYR A 109 0.76 12.82 29.35
C TYR A 109 0.08 11.88 30.34
N ASP A 110 -1.25 11.99 30.49
CA ASP A 110 -2.03 11.18 31.41
C ASP A 110 -1.93 9.69 31.08
N PHE A 111 -2.04 9.34 29.79
CA PHE A 111 -1.93 7.94 29.38
C PHE A 111 -0.54 7.38 29.70
N ILE A 112 0.54 8.05 29.29
CA ILE A 112 1.91 7.56 29.52
C ILE A 112 2.22 7.48 31.02
N THR A 113 1.93 8.52 31.79
CA THR A 113 2.37 8.61 33.19
C THR A 113 1.44 7.95 34.19
N LYS A 114 0.11 7.97 33.96
CA LYS A 114 -0.88 7.46 34.92
C LYS A 114 -1.40 6.07 34.54
N GLU A 115 -1.67 5.83 33.26
CA GLU A 115 -2.26 4.56 32.81
C GLU A 115 -1.21 3.48 32.54
N VAL A 116 -0.10 3.86 31.90
CA VAL A 116 1.03 2.96 31.63
C VAL A 116 2.05 2.99 32.78
N GLY A 117 2.22 4.14 33.45
CA GLY A 117 3.14 4.28 34.58
C GLY A 117 4.59 4.52 34.18
N LEU A 118 4.83 5.09 32.99
CA LEU A 118 6.16 5.40 32.48
C LEU A 118 6.56 6.85 32.78
N LYS A 119 7.86 7.07 32.93
CA LYS A 119 8.44 8.41 33.04
C LYS A 119 8.82 8.90 31.65
N ILE A 120 8.38 10.11 31.29
CA ILE A 120 8.81 10.78 30.07
C ILE A 120 10.20 11.38 30.30
N ASP A 121 11.14 11.11 29.39
CA ASP A 121 12.49 11.66 29.46
C ASP A 121 12.52 13.12 29.01
N TYR A 122 11.94 13.36 27.84
CA TYR A 122 11.79 14.66 27.21
C TYR A 122 10.72 14.61 26.12
N VAL A 123 10.29 15.78 25.69
CA VAL A 123 9.44 15.97 24.53
C VAL A 123 10.11 16.90 23.53
N THR A 124 9.73 16.79 22.26
CA THR A 124 10.21 17.67 21.19
C THR A 124 9.05 18.50 20.64
N VAL A 125 9.33 19.71 20.16
CA VAL A 125 8.35 20.61 19.52
C VAL A 125 8.98 21.30 18.31
N PHE A 126 8.15 21.71 17.35
CA PHE A 126 8.63 22.36 16.13
C PHE A 126 9.30 23.71 16.41
N GLU A 127 10.55 23.88 15.95
CA GLU A 127 11.33 25.10 16.16
C GLU A 127 10.94 26.27 15.26
N GLY A 128 10.12 26.01 14.24
CA GLY A 128 9.72 26.99 13.22
C GLY A 128 10.63 26.98 11.99
N GLU A 129 10.12 27.48 10.88
CA GLU A 129 10.89 27.71 9.67
C GLU A 129 10.27 28.86 8.85
N THR A 130 10.87 29.22 7.72
CA THR A 130 10.30 30.20 6.81
C THR A 130 8.89 29.77 6.35
N GLY A 131 7.87 30.53 6.76
CA GLY A 131 6.48 30.29 6.37
C GLY A 131 5.64 29.47 7.37
N VAL A 132 6.27 28.86 8.39
CA VAL A 132 5.57 28.13 9.46
C VAL A 132 6.16 28.53 10.82
N PRO A 133 5.39 29.14 11.73
CA PRO A 133 5.92 29.59 13.03
C PRO A 133 6.34 28.42 13.92
N ALA A 134 7.19 28.71 14.90
CA ALA A 134 7.53 27.77 15.97
C ALA A 134 6.29 27.38 16.79
N ASP A 135 6.23 26.13 17.26
CA ASP A 135 5.12 25.64 18.07
C ASP A 135 5.30 25.97 19.56
N THR A 136 5.26 27.26 19.88
CA THR A 136 5.38 27.76 21.26
C THR A 136 4.18 27.37 22.12
N GLU A 137 3.01 27.16 21.52
CA GLU A 137 1.79 26.75 22.23
C GLU A 137 1.97 25.37 22.88
N SER A 138 2.48 24.38 22.13
CA SER A 138 2.77 23.05 22.68
C SER A 138 3.87 23.10 23.76
N GLU A 139 4.90 23.92 23.56
CA GLU A 139 5.96 24.13 24.57
C GLU A 139 5.39 24.62 25.91
N ASP A 140 4.51 25.62 25.87
CA ASP A 140 3.90 26.19 27.06
C ASP A 140 2.95 25.21 27.75
N ILE A 141 2.18 24.44 26.97
CA ILE A 141 1.28 23.40 27.51
C ILE A 141 2.08 22.31 28.25
N TRP A 142 3.16 21.81 27.65
CA TRP A 142 4.01 20.79 28.28
C TRP A 142 4.60 21.28 29.61
N LYS A 143 5.14 22.51 29.63
CA LYS A 143 5.71 23.11 30.85
C LYS A 143 4.66 23.39 31.92
N ALA A 144 3.42 23.68 31.53
CA ALA A 144 2.32 23.86 32.46
C ALA A 144 1.88 22.54 33.11
N ILE A 145 1.97 21.42 32.37
CA ILE A 145 1.64 20.08 32.86
C ILE A 145 2.72 19.55 33.80
N ASP A 146 3.98 19.64 33.38
CA ASP A 146 5.15 19.23 34.18
C ASP A 146 6.29 20.25 34.01
N PRO A 147 6.48 21.15 35.00
CA PRO A 147 7.53 22.17 34.96
C PRO A 147 8.96 21.62 34.90
N ASN A 148 9.17 20.34 35.24
CA ASN A 148 10.48 19.70 35.21
C ASN A 148 10.74 18.94 33.90
N LEU A 149 9.73 18.82 33.03
CA LEU A 149 9.86 18.12 31.77
C LEU A 149 10.78 18.90 30.81
N VAL A 150 11.75 18.19 30.24
CA VAL A 150 12.65 18.78 29.24
C VAL A 150 11.90 18.89 27.91
N VAL A 151 11.76 20.12 27.40
CA VAL A 151 11.21 20.40 26.06
C VAL A 151 12.36 20.81 25.14
N LYS A 152 12.57 20.06 24.05
CA LYS A 152 13.56 20.36 23.01
C LYS A 152 12.87 20.89 21.76
N LYS A 153 13.58 21.67 20.97
CA LYS A 153 13.06 22.21 19.70
C LYS A 153 13.82 21.58 18.54
N PHE A 154 13.13 20.96 17.59
CA PHE A 154 13.73 20.41 16.38
C PHE A 154 13.09 20.96 15.11
N GLY A 155 13.80 20.79 13.99
CA GLY A 155 13.41 21.28 12.68
C GLY A 155 12.31 20.46 12.00
N ARG A 156 12.01 20.79 10.75
CA ARG A 156 10.94 20.18 9.95
C ARG A 156 11.08 18.66 9.79
N ALA A 157 12.31 18.14 9.70
CA ALA A 157 12.55 16.72 9.51
C ALA A 157 11.99 15.86 10.67
N ASP A 158 12.01 16.39 11.89
CA ASP A 158 11.60 15.68 13.11
C ASP A 158 10.24 16.17 13.63
N ASN A 159 9.96 17.47 13.53
CA ASN A 159 8.78 18.06 14.18
C ASN A 159 7.76 18.71 13.24
N PHE A 160 7.73 18.31 11.97
CA PHE A 160 6.64 18.65 11.05
C PHE A 160 6.25 17.44 10.21
N TRP A 161 5.01 16.99 10.32
CA TRP A 161 4.53 15.77 9.66
C TRP A 161 3.57 16.06 8.51
N GLY A 162 3.74 15.29 7.44
CA GLY A 162 2.82 15.24 6.30
C GLY A 162 3.29 15.97 5.03
N PRO A 163 2.55 15.82 3.92
CA PRO A 163 1.36 14.97 3.82
C PRO A 163 1.72 13.48 3.66
N THR A 164 0.79 12.59 4.01
CA THR A 164 0.92 11.19 3.58
C THR A 164 0.57 11.10 2.09
N GLY A 165 1.52 10.77 1.23
CA GLY A 165 1.32 10.77 -0.23
C GLY A 165 1.79 12.08 -0.86
N GLU A 166 1.24 12.43 -2.03
CA GLU A 166 1.67 13.63 -2.77
C GLU A 166 1.06 14.94 -2.22
N GLU A 167 -0.12 14.87 -1.62
CA GLU A 167 -0.84 16.01 -1.02
C GLU A 167 -1.73 15.55 0.15
N GLY A 168 -2.08 16.48 1.04
CA GLY A 168 -2.96 16.17 2.17
C GLY A 168 -2.75 17.05 3.42
N PRO A 169 -3.49 16.74 4.51
CA PRO A 169 -3.29 17.36 5.82
C PRO A 169 -1.85 17.19 6.33
N CYS A 170 -1.33 18.23 6.96
CA CYS A 170 0.00 18.26 7.58
C CYS A 170 0.08 19.34 8.67
N GLY A 171 1.12 19.29 9.48
CA GLY A 171 1.42 20.38 10.41
C GLY A 171 2.52 20.07 11.42
N PRO A 172 2.78 21.01 12.35
CA PRO A 172 3.75 20.81 13.42
C PRO A 172 3.34 19.63 14.30
N THR A 173 4.33 18.95 14.86
CA THR A 173 4.12 17.85 15.81
C THR A 173 4.91 18.08 17.10
N THR A 174 4.43 17.44 18.16
CA THR A 174 5.23 17.18 19.36
C THR A 174 5.42 15.68 19.53
N GLU A 175 6.62 15.25 19.90
CA GLU A 175 6.94 13.83 20.10
C GLU A 175 7.37 13.54 21.52
N ILE A 176 6.99 12.37 22.03
CA ILE A 176 7.23 11.92 23.40
C ILE A 176 8.31 10.84 23.40
N TYR A 177 9.36 11.07 24.19
CA TYR A 177 10.48 10.14 24.32
C TYR A 177 10.50 9.47 25.70
N VAL A 178 10.63 8.15 25.70
CA VAL A 178 10.79 7.31 26.90
C VAL A 178 11.94 6.33 26.66
N ASP A 179 12.86 6.23 27.60
CA ASP A 179 14.10 5.45 27.48
C ASP A 179 14.87 5.76 26.17
N GLY A 180 14.88 7.03 25.77
CA GLY A 180 15.51 7.49 24.53
C GLY A 180 14.85 7.05 23.22
N ILE A 181 13.65 6.46 23.26
CA ILE A 181 12.87 6.07 22.07
C ILE A 181 11.66 7.00 21.91
N GLU A 182 11.43 7.50 20.69
CA GLU A 182 10.17 8.15 20.31
C GLU A 182 9.05 7.11 20.32
N ILE A 183 8.12 7.23 21.27
CA ILE A 183 7.01 6.28 21.42
C ILE A 183 5.71 6.81 20.82
N TRP A 184 5.51 8.13 20.79
CA TRP A 184 4.26 8.77 20.38
C TRP A 184 4.50 10.14 19.77
N ASN A 185 3.95 10.38 18.58
CA ASN A 185 3.84 11.70 17.97
C ASN A 185 2.39 12.23 18.02
N ILE A 186 2.26 13.55 18.16
CA ILE A 186 0.99 14.28 18.18
C ILE A 186 1.08 15.38 17.14
N VAL A 187 0.55 15.10 15.95
CA VAL A 187 0.52 16.00 14.79
C VAL A 187 -0.71 16.89 14.87
N PHE A 188 -0.50 18.19 14.72
CA PHE A 188 -1.56 19.18 14.66
C PHE A 188 -1.80 19.56 13.21
N ASN A 189 -2.81 18.93 12.59
CA ASN A 189 -3.22 19.21 11.22
C ASN A 189 -3.81 20.63 11.14
N GLU A 190 -2.97 21.59 10.79
CA GLU A 190 -3.31 23.00 10.62
C GLU A 190 -3.25 23.44 9.15
N PHE A 191 -2.54 22.67 8.31
CA PHE A 191 -2.30 22.98 6.91
C PHE A 191 -2.68 21.81 6.00
N TYR A 192 -2.99 22.14 4.75
CA TYR A 192 -3.05 21.26 3.61
C TYR A 192 -1.82 21.54 2.75
N HIS A 193 -1.01 20.51 2.52
CA HIS A 193 0.11 20.56 1.60
C HIS A 193 -0.37 20.18 0.21
N ASN A 194 -0.31 21.13 -0.72
CA ASN A 194 -0.69 20.93 -2.12
C ASN A 194 0.41 20.20 -2.90
N SER A 195 0.05 19.64 -4.06
CA SER A 195 1.00 19.01 -4.99
C SER A 195 2.12 19.95 -5.49
N ASP A 196 1.89 21.27 -5.50
CA ASP A 196 2.91 22.29 -5.81
C ASP A 196 3.82 22.68 -4.63
N LYS A 197 3.69 21.97 -3.50
CA LYS A 197 4.40 22.18 -2.23
C LYS A 197 4.01 23.45 -1.46
N SER A 198 2.96 24.15 -1.88
CA SER A 198 2.40 25.25 -1.09
C SER A 198 1.58 24.72 0.09
N LEU A 199 1.59 25.48 1.19
CA LEU A 199 0.76 25.22 2.37
C LEU A 199 -0.45 26.16 2.37
N LYS A 200 -1.64 25.59 2.59
CA LYS A 200 -2.88 26.34 2.82
C LYS A 200 -3.46 25.96 4.18
N SER A 201 -3.99 26.91 4.95
CA SER A 201 -4.65 26.56 6.22
C SER A 201 -5.87 25.67 5.99
N LEU A 202 -6.07 24.68 6.87
CA LEU A 202 -7.26 23.84 6.90
C LEU A 202 -8.43 24.57 7.58
N ASP A 203 -9.63 24.42 7.03
CA ASP A 203 -10.87 24.90 7.66
C ASP A 203 -11.18 24.12 8.94
N ILE A 204 -10.88 22.82 8.94
CA ILE A 204 -11.02 21.92 10.09
C ILE A 204 -9.62 21.62 10.62
N LYS A 205 -9.24 22.31 11.69
CA LYS A 205 -8.05 21.96 12.47
C LYS A 205 -8.27 20.60 13.14
N GLY A 206 -7.29 19.71 13.06
CA GLY A 206 -7.42 18.37 13.60
C GLY A 206 -6.20 17.84 14.36
N VAL A 207 -6.45 16.93 15.30
CA VAL A 207 -5.39 16.21 16.03
C VAL A 207 -5.25 14.85 15.40
N ASP A 208 -4.03 14.49 15.03
CA ASP A 208 -3.64 13.19 14.51
C ASP A 208 -2.49 12.67 15.34
N THR A 209 -2.60 11.47 15.89
CA THR A 209 -1.53 10.91 16.70
C THR A 209 -1.14 9.52 16.23
N GLY A 210 0.15 9.20 16.33
CA GLY A 210 0.67 7.87 16.09
C GLY A 210 1.58 7.41 17.22
N MET A 211 1.16 6.39 17.97
CA MET A 211 1.96 5.71 18.97
C MET A 211 2.28 4.29 18.50
N GLY A 212 3.55 3.94 18.41
CA GLY A 212 3.97 2.60 17.98
C GLY A 212 3.71 1.56 19.07
N LEU A 213 2.82 0.59 18.82
CA LEU A 213 2.51 -0.47 19.78
C LEU A 213 3.77 -1.22 20.21
N GLU A 214 4.61 -1.59 19.25
CA GLU A 214 5.81 -2.36 19.46
C GLU A 214 6.81 -1.60 20.33
N ARG A 215 6.99 -0.30 20.07
CA ARG A 215 7.88 0.55 20.87
C ARG A 215 7.35 0.74 22.29
N LEU A 216 6.05 0.96 22.46
CA LEU A 216 5.43 1.05 23.78
C LEU A 216 5.52 -0.28 24.55
N ALA A 217 5.34 -1.42 23.86
CA ALA A 217 5.50 -2.74 24.45
C ALA A 217 6.93 -2.95 24.95
N LEU A 218 7.94 -2.57 24.16
CA LEU A 218 9.36 -2.62 24.58
C LEU A 218 9.60 -1.84 25.87
N VAL A 219 9.27 -0.53 25.90
CA VAL A 219 9.57 0.31 27.07
C VAL A 219 8.71 -0.02 28.29
N SER A 220 7.50 -0.55 28.09
CA SER A 220 6.62 -0.95 29.20
C SER A 220 6.90 -2.35 29.74
N CYS A 221 7.46 -3.25 28.94
CA CYS A 221 7.90 -4.58 29.41
C CYS A 221 9.30 -4.53 30.02
N PHE A 222 10.17 -3.69 29.48
CA PHE A 222 11.57 -3.64 29.86
C PHE A 222 12.04 -2.19 30.17
N PRO A 223 11.45 -1.51 31.17
CA PRO A 223 11.85 -0.15 31.51
C PRO A 223 13.35 -0.05 31.82
N GLY A 224 14.02 0.94 31.23
CA GLY A 224 15.45 1.20 31.39
C GLY A 224 16.37 0.16 30.74
N GLN A 225 15.84 -0.73 29.89
CA GLN A 225 16.59 -1.83 29.27
C GLN A 225 16.64 -1.76 27.74
N VAL A 226 16.20 -0.66 27.12
CA VAL A 226 16.44 -0.38 25.70
C VAL A 226 17.94 -0.53 25.38
N GLY A 227 18.27 -1.23 24.28
CA GLY A 227 19.65 -1.56 23.91
C GLY A 227 20.15 -2.90 24.46
N LYS A 228 19.54 -3.42 25.53
CA LYS A 228 19.71 -4.82 25.99
C LYS A 228 18.55 -5.69 25.56
N LYS A 229 17.37 -5.09 25.54
CA LYS A 229 16.11 -5.65 25.06
C LYS A 229 15.68 -4.92 23.80
N THR A 230 14.95 -5.65 22.97
CA THR A 230 14.44 -5.20 21.68
C THR A 230 12.95 -5.45 21.61
N ILE A 231 12.28 -4.81 20.65
CA ILE A 231 10.87 -5.11 20.34
C ILE A 231 10.61 -6.60 20.10
N PHE A 232 11.60 -7.36 19.62
CA PHE A 232 11.49 -8.79 19.36
C PHE A 232 11.49 -9.66 20.63
N ASP A 233 11.83 -9.11 21.79
CA ASP A 233 11.72 -9.79 23.09
C ASP A 233 10.29 -9.74 23.67
N THR A 234 9.38 -9.01 23.04
CA THR A 234 7.99 -8.83 23.52
C THR A 234 7.07 -9.98 23.09
N ASP A 235 5.85 -10.02 23.63
CA ASP A 235 4.83 -11.00 23.24
C ASP A 235 4.42 -10.90 21.77
N LEU A 236 4.68 -9.75 21.13
CA LEU A 236 4.38 -9.53 19.72
C LEU A 236 5.19 -10.45 18.79
N PHE A 237 6.28 -11.05 19.26
CA PHE A 237 7.18 -11.88 18.45
C PHE A 237 7.34 -13.32 18.96
N THR A 238 6.46 -13.80 19.86
CA THR A 238 6.53 -15.18 20.36
C THR A 238 6.33 -16.23 19.28
N PHE A 239 5.74 -15.87 18.13
CA PHE A 239 5.61 -16.75 16.97
C PHE A 239 6.96 -17.10 16.31
N ALA A 240 8.02 -16.32 16.58
CA ALA A 240 9.30 -16.38 15.90
C ALA A 240 10.41 -17.11 16.68
N ASP A 241 10.06 -17.89 17.71
CA ASP A 241 11.00 -18.70 18.49
C ASP A 241 12.17 -17.91 19.12
N ASN A 242 11.89 -16.71 19.64
CA ASN A 242 12.85 -15.86 20.36
C ASN A 242 14.09 -15.45 19.53
N PRO A 243 13.94 -14.64 18.48
CA PRO A 243 15.02 -14.29 17.56
C PRO A 243 16.14 -13.49 18.26
N GLN A 244 17.37 -14.02 18.24
CA GLN A 244 18.52 -13.44 18.94
C GLN A 244 19.45 -12.64 18.03
N THR A 245 19.58 -13.03 16.75
CA THR A 245 20.46 -12.32 15.79
C THR A 245 19.67 -11.32 14.94
N LYS A 246 20.38 -10.37 14.30
CA LYS A 246 19.76 -9.40 13.38
C LYS A 246 19.00 -10.11 12.25
N GLU A 247 19.59 -11.18 11.72
CA GLU A 247 19.04 -12.02 10.66
C GLU A 247 17.72 -12.67 11.08
N GLU A 248 17.67 -13.25 12.28
CA GLU A 248 16.45 -13.88 12.80
C GLU A 248 15.32 -12.88 13.00
N ARG A 249 15.67 -11.67 13.45
CA ARG A 249 14.72 -10.55 13.62
C ARG A 249 14.17 -10.05 12.30
N ILE A 250 15.01 -9.93 11.28
CA ILE A 250 14.57 -9.57 9.92
C ILE A 250 13.57 -10.60 9.39
N ILE A 251 13.85 -11.90 9.56
CA ILE A 251 12.93 -12.96 9.16
C ILE A 251 11.59 -12.83 9.92
N ALA A 252 11.64 -12.63 11.23
CA ALA A 252 10.45 -12.50 12.05
C ALA A 252 9.55 -11.33 11.61
N ASP A 253 10.15 -10.15 11.40
CA ASP A 253 9.45 -8.95 10.93
C ASP A 253 8.86 -9.15 9.52
N HIS A 254 9.69 -9.57 8.55
CA HIS A 254 9.25 -9.65 7.16
C HIS A 254 8.18 -10.73 6.96
N MET A 255 8.25 -11.84 7.69
CA MET A 255 7.20 -12.87 7.64
C MET A 255 5.91 -12.38 8.30
N ARG A 256 5.99 -11.63 9.42
CA ARG A 256 4.81 -10.97 10.01
C ARG A 256 4.18 -10.00 9.03
N ALA A 257 4.98 -9.15 8.36
CA ALA A 257 4.50 -8.22 7.35
C ALA A 257 3.84 -8.95 6.17
N ALA A 258 4.50 -9.96 5.61
CA ALA A 258 4.00 -10.72 4.48
C ALA A 258 2.65 -11.38 4.77
N VAL A 259 2.48 -12.00 5.96
CA VAL A 259 1.22 -12.60 6.37
C VAL A 259 0.08 -11.57 6.41
N HIS A 260 0.31 -10.40 6.99
CA HIS A 260 -0.72 -9.35 7.05
C HIS A 260 -1.03 -8.76 5.68
N MET A 261 -0.03 -8.56 4.82
CA MET A 261 -0.24 -8.09 3.45
C MET A 261 -1.05 -9.08 2.62
N ILE A 262 -0.77 -10.39 2.72
CA ILE A 262 -1.54 -11.42 2.02
C ILE A 262 -2.96 -11.51 2.59
N GLY A 263 -3.11 -11.40 3.90
CA GLY A 263 -4.41 -11.34 4.58
C GLY A 263 -5.29 -10.19 4.07
N ASP A 264 -4.68 -9.05 3.73
CA ASP A 264 -5.37 -7.90 3.11
C ASP A 264 -5.40 -7.97 1.56
N GLY A 265 -5.19 -9.17 0.98
CA GLY A 265 -5.43 -9.47 -0.44
C GLY A 265 -4.25 -9.24 -1.38
N VAL A 266 -3.05 -8.95 -0.87
CA VAL A 266 -1.86 -8.72 -1.71
C VAL A 266 -1.25 -10.05 -2.15
N VAL A 267 -0.92 -10.17 -3.44
CA VAL A 267 -0.29 -11.38 -4.01
C VAL A 267 1.08 -11.03 -4.59
N PRO A 268 2.12 -11.87 -4.41
CA PRO A 268 3.45 -11.62 -4.96
C PRO A 268 3.43 -11.40 -6.48
N SER A 269 4.05 -10.31 -6.95
CA SER A 269 4.12 -9.92 -8.36
C SER A 269 5.43 -9.17 -8.68
N ASN A 270 5.61 -8.74 -9.94
CA ASN A 270 6.78 -7.94 -10.35
C ASN A 270 6.58 -6.43 -10.19
N THR A 271 5.39 -5.97 -9.78
CA THR A 271 5.04 -4.54 -9.79
C THR A 271 4.29 -4.11 -8.53
N GLU A 272 4.39 -2.82 -8.18
CA GLU A 272 3.59 -2.17 -7.14
C GLU A 272 3.60 -2.93 -5.80
N ARG A 273 2.43 -3.15 -5.18
CA ARG A 273 2.27 -3.83 -3.88
C ARG A 273 2.79 -5.27 -3.92
N GLY A 274 2.54 -5.97 -5.02
CA GLY A 274 2.98 -7.37 -5.17
C GLY A 274 4.50 -7.49 -5.26
N TYR A 275 5.18 -6.48 -5.80
CA TYR A 275 6.65 -6.40 -5.76
C TYR A 275 7.16 -6.25 -4.34
N VAL A 276 6.57 -5.35 -3.54
CA VAL A 276 6.97 -5.16 -2.14
C VAL A 276 6.79 -6.43 -1.33
N LEU A 277 5.63 -7.08 -1.44
CA LEU A 277 5.37 -8.36 -0.77
C LEU A 277 6.40 -9.42 -1.17
N ARG A 278 6.64 -9.57 -2.48
CA ARG A 278 7.64 -10.49 -3.02
C ARG A 278 9.03 -10.19 -2.43
N ARG A 279 9.43 -8.93 -2.39
CA ARG A 279 10.73 -8.49 -1.87
C ARG A 279 10.91 -8.91 -0.41
N LEU A 280 9.91 -8.68 0.45
CA LEU A 280 9.97 -9.07 1.87
C LEU A 280 10.10 -10.58 2.04
N ILE A 281 9.27 -11.37 1.33
CA ILE A 281 9.33 -12.84 1.37
C ILE A 281 10.70 -13.35 0.92
N ARG A 282 11.20 -12.86 -0.21
CA ARG A 282 12.50 -13.29 -0.77
C ARG A 282 13.68 -12.88 0.11
N ARG A 283 13.64 -11.69 0.73
CA ARG A 283 14.66 -11.25 1.69
C ARG A 283 14.69 -12.15 2.93
N ALA A 284 13.52 -12.53 3.47
CA ALA A 284 13.45 -13.48 4.57
C ALA A 284 13.99 -14.88 4.17
N LEU A 285 13.64 -15.38 2.99
CA LEU A 285 14.11 -16.67 2.48
C LEU A 285 15.62 -16.72 2.23
N ALA A 286 16.17 -15.65 1.65
CA ALA A 286 17.61 -15.47 1.42
C ALA A 286 18.41 -15.61 2.72
N ILE A 287 18.01 -14.85 3.74
CA ILE A 287 18.68 -14.80 5.04
C ILE A 287 18.47 -16.10 5.82
N GLY A 288 17.27 -16.68 5.75
CA GLY A 288 16.88 -17.81 6.58
C GLY A 288 17.71 -19.07 6.37
N LYS A 289 18.23 -19.29 5.16
CA LYS A 289 18.97 -20.50 4.70
C LYS A 289 18.28 -21.86 5.00
N GLU A 290 17.19 -21.88 5.76
CA GLU A 290 16.44 -23.04 6.24
C GLU A 290 14.92 -22.80 6.03
N GLU A 291 14.39 -23.36 4.94
CA GLU A 291 12.98 -23.24 4.55
C GLU A 291 12.02 -23.75 5.66
N ARG A 292 12.44 -24.74 6.44
CA ARG A 292 11.66 -25.29 7.56
C ARG A 292 11.38 -24.26 8.65
N LYS A 293 12.35 -23.39 8.96
CA LYS A 293 12.19 -22.35 9.97
C LYS A 293 11.13 -21.33 9.53
N ILE A 294 11.18 -20.91 8.27
CA ILE A 294 10.21 -19.96 7.69
C ILE A 294 8.81 -20.55 7.63
N ALA A 295 8.67 -21.83 7.25
CA ALA A 295 7.39 -22.53 7.27
C ALA A 295 6.81 -22.62 8.70
N ARG A 296 7.65 -22.90 9.71
CA ARG A 296 7.23 -22.92 11.13
C ARG A 296 6.76 -21.55 11.60
N ILE A 297 7.54 -20.49 11.35
CA ILE A 297 7.19 -19.10 11.69
C ILE A 297 5.84 -18.71 11.04
N SER A 298 5.67 -19.04 9.76
CA SER A 298 4.42 -18.76 9.03
C SER A 298 3.22 -19.49 9.64
N GLY A 299 3.38 -20.77 9.98
CA GLY A 299 2.32 -21.59 10.60
C GLY A 299 1.99 -21.19 12.05
N ASN A 300 2.91 -20.50 12.73
CA ASN A 300 2.66 -19.88 14.04
C ASN A 300 1.91 -18.54 13.90
N LEU A 301 2.21 -17.77 12.84
CA LEU A 301 1.58 -16.47 12.55
C LEU A 301 0.11 -16.60 12.10
N THR A 302 -0.20 -17.61 11.28
CA THR A 302 -1.55 -17.79 10.73
C THR A 302 -1.91 -19.26 10.55
N LYS A 303 -3.22 -19.55 10.62
CA LYS A 303 -3.82 -20.84 10.26
C LYS A 303 -4.57 -20.79 8.92
N ASP A 304 -4.56 -19.65 8.24
CA ASP A 304 -5.19 -19.50 6.93
C ASP A 304 -4.36 -20.24 5.86
N GLU A 305 -4.92 -21.34 5.35
CA GLU A 305 -4.28 -22.19 4.35
C GLU A 305 -3.95 -21.45 3.05
N LYS A 306 -4.76 -20.46 2.65
CA LYS A 306 -4.51 -19.67 1.43
C LYS A 306 -3.28 -18.79 1.58
N ILE A 307 -3.08 -18.20 2.76
CA ILE A 307 -1.88 -17.40 3.05
C ILE A 307 -0.64 -18.31 3.00
N LEU A 308 -0.71 -19.47 3.66
CA LEU A 308 0.39 -20.44 3.71
C LEU A 308 0.73 -20.97 2.30
N GLU A 309 -0.27 -21.25 1.46
CA GLU A 309 -0.07 -21.69 0.08
C GLU A 309 0.64 -20.60 -0.76
N ILE A 310 0.26 -19.33 -0.61
CA ILE A 310 0.90 -18.22 -1.31
C ILE A 310 2.38 -18.09 -0.91
N LEU A 311 2.68 -18.19 0.39
CA LEU A 311 4.05 -18.15 0.91
C LEU A 311 4.88 -19.34 0.40
N GLN A 312 4.32 -20.55 0.47
CA GLN A 312 4.99 -21.77 0.00
C GLN A 312 5.27 -21.72 -1.51
N ARG A 313 4.32 -21.23 -2.30
CA ARG A 313 4.49 -21.09 -3.74
C ARG A 313 5.57 -20.06 -4.09
N GLU A 314 5.64 -18.94 -3.36
CA GLU A 314 6.71 -17.97 -3.57
C GLU A 314 8.07 -18.51 -3.13
N SER A 315 8.12 -19.30 -2.04
CA SER A 315 9.33 -20.03 -1.62
C SER A 315 9.87 -20.93 -2.73
N PHE A 316 9.01 -21.78 -3.30
CA PHE A 316 9.38 -22.68 -4.39
C PHE A 316 9.93 -21.92 -5.61
N LYS A 317 9.23 -20.86 -6.05
CA LYS A 317 9.68 -20.01 -7.16
C LYS A 317 11.01 -19.32 -6.88
N PHE A 318 11.22 -18.91 -5.63
CA PHE A 318 12.44 -18.27 -5.23
C PHE A 318 13.62 -19.25 -5.20
N SER A 319 13.42 -20.49 -4.79
CA SER A 319 14.47 -21.52 -4.84
C SER A 319 15.00 -21.75 -6.26
N GLU A 320 14.12 -21.80 -7.26
CA GLU A 320 14.53 -21.87 -8.68
C GLU A 320 15.31 -20.62 -9.12
N THR A 321 14.86 -19.44 -8.69
CA THR A 321 15.52 -18.15 -8.96
C THR A 321 16.91 -18.10 -8.31
N LEU A 322 17.01 -18.56 -7.07
CA LEU A 322 18.23 -18.60 -6.27
C LEU A 322 19.27 -19.50 -6.95
N GLU A 323 18.88 -20.70 -7.37
CA GLU A 323 19.76 -21.63 -8.08
C GLU A 323 20.28 -21.04 -9.39
N ALA A 324 19.40 -20.38 -10.17
CA ALA A 324 19.77 -19.74 -11.42
C ALA A 324 20.76 -18.59 -11.23
N GLY A 325 20.57 -17.77 -10.19
CA GLY A 325 21.47 -16.65 -9.87
C GLY A 325 22.80 -17.12 -9.29
N LEU A 326 22.81 -18.11 -8.40
CA LEU A 326 24.05 -18.71 -7.86
C LEU A 326 24.95 -19.25 -8.98
N LYS A 327 24.37 -19.87 -10.02
CA LYS A 327 25.10 -20.30 -11.23
C LYS A 327 25.76 -19.14 -11.99
N GLN A 328 25.22 -17.92 -11.92
CA GLN A 328 25.87 -16.74 -12.52
C GLN A 328 27.08 -16.29 -11.69
N PHE A 329 26.96 -16.33 -10.36
CA PHE A 329 28.09 -16.08 -9.45
C PHE A 329 29.23 -17.07 -9.64
N GLU A 330 28.95 -18.33 -10.00
CA GLU A 330 29.97 -19.33 -10.35
C GLU A 330 30.69 -19.02 -11.67
N LYS A 331 30.02 -18.35 -12.61
CA LYS A 331 30.60 -17.96 -13.92
C LYS A 331 31.50 -16.71 -13.84
N GLY A 332 31.58 -16.05 -12.69
CA GLY A 332 32.50 -14.93 -12.45
C GLY A 332 32.09 -13.57 -13.03
N VAL A 333 30.94 -13.46 -13.72
CA VAL A 333 30.38 -12.19 -14.19
C VAL A 333 29.11 -11.88 -13.41
N VAL A 334 29.18 -10.93 -12.49
CA VAL A 334 28.05 -10.48 -11.66
C VAL A 334 27.65 -9.09 -12.11
N ASP A 335 26.61 -9.02 -12.94
CA ASP A 335 25.90 -7.77 -13.20
C ASP A 335 24.64 -7.75 -12.33
N PRO A 336 24.60 -6.92 -11.27
CA PRO A 336 23.47 -6.85 -10.34
C PRO A 336 22.16 -6.45 -11.03
N PHE A 337 22.24 -5.58 -12.04
CA PHE A 337 21.07 -5.14 -12.79
C PHE A 337 20.53 -6.27 -13.67
N MET A 338 21.43 -7.07 -14.28
CA MET A 338 21.02 -8.22 -15.08
C MET A 338 20.49 -9.37 -14.20
N LEU A 339 21.11 -9.61 -13.04
CA LEU A 339 20.60 -10.50 -12.00
C LEU A 339 19.18 -10.12 -11.57
N PHE A 340 18.96 -8.85 -11.29
CA PHE A 340 17.66 -8.31 -10.92
C PHE A 340 16.61 -8.41 -12.05
N THR A 341 16.95 -7.93 -13.25
CA THR A 341 15.98 -7.81 -14.36
C THR A 341 15.73 -9.12 -15.11
N THR A 342 16.76 -9.91 -15.35
CA THR A 342 16.68 -11.13 -16.19
C THR A 342 16.38 -12.36 -15.36
N TYR A 343 17.05 -12.50 -14.23
CA TYR A 343 16.90 -13.69 -13.37
C TYR A 343 15.94 -13.45 -12.21
N GLY A 344 15.48 -12.22 -11.97
CA GLY A 344 14.60 -11.90 -10.84
C GLY A 344 15.30 -12.02 -9.49
N PHE A 345 16.63 -11.96 -9.48
CA PHE A 345 17.48 -12.15 -8.33
C PHE A 345 17.57 -10.84 -7.54
N PRO A 346 17.08 -10.78 -6.29
CA PRO A 346 17.06 -9.55 -5.51
C PRO A 346 18.47 -8.95 -5.34
N ILE A 347 18.56 -7.61 -5.35
CA ILE A 347 19.84 -6.91 -5.15
C ILE A 347 20.42 -7.22 -3.78
N GLU A 348 19.58 -7.38 -2.76
CA GLU A 348 20.00 -7.67 -1.40
C GLU A 348 20.71 -9.01 -1.28
N LEU A 349 20.18 -10.03 -1.98
CA LEU A 349 20.79 -11.35 -2.05
C LEU A 349 22.06 -11.32 -2.92
N THR A 350 22.10 -10.44 -3.94
CA THR A 350 23.31 -10.17 -4.71
C THR A 350 24.41 -9.64 -3.79
N ASP A 351 24.09 -8.68 -2.92
CA ASP A 351 25.04 -8.09 -1.97
C ASP A 351 25.54 -9.11 -0.94
N GLU A 352 24.64 -9.94 -0.41
CA GLU A 352 24.98 -10.96 0.57
C GLU A 352 25.96 -11.98 -0.02
N ILE A 353 25.64 -12.56 -1.18
CA ILE A 353 26.50 -13.55 -1.84
C ILE A 353 27.80 -12.90 -2.33
N ALA A 354 27.73 -11.66 -2.82
CA ALA A 354 28.92 -10.94 -3.22
C ALA A 354 29.86 -10.72 -2.03
N ARG A 355 29.33 -10.34 -0.87
CA ARG A 355 30.09 -10.19 0.38
C ARG A 355 30.73 -11.51 0.82
N GLU A 356 29.99 -12.62 0.80
CA GLU A 356 30.53 -13.96 1.10
C GLU A 356 31.66 -14.36 0.15
N LYS A 357 31.58 -13.94 -1.12
CA LYS A 357 32.59 -14.23 -2.15
C LYS A 357 33.68 -13.16 -2.29
N GLY A 358 33.66 -12.11 -1.46
CA GLY A 358 34.62 -11.00 -1.54
C GLY A 358 34.50 -10.16 -2.83
N ILE A 359 33.33 -10.14 -3.45
CA ILE A 359 33.00 -9.36 -4.65
C ILE A 359 32.38 -8.03 -4.21
N THR A 360 32.85 -6.92 -4.79
CA THR A 360 32.25 -5.59 -4.56
C THR A 360 31.16 -5.33 -5.60
N ILE A 361 29.97 -4.95 -5.13
CA ILE A 361 28.85 -4.55 -5.97
C ILE A 361 28.84 -3.03 -6.18
N ASP A 362 28.71 -2.59 -7.43
CA ASP A 362 28.54 -1.17 -7.76
C ASP A 362 27.06 -0.77 -7.70
N HIS A 363 26.63 -0.37 -6.51
CA HIS A 363 25.27 0.11 -6.26
C HIS A 363 24.91 1.34 -7.08
N LYS A 364 25.87 2.24 -7.31
CA LYS A 364 25.62 3.47 -8.06
C LYS A 364 25.25 3.13 -9.50
N LYS A 365 26.00 2.22 -10.12
CA LYS A 365 25.68 1.72 -11.46
C LYS A 365 24.33 1.00 -11.48
N PHE A 366 24.05 0.14 -10.49
CA PHE A 366 22.75 -0.52 -10.37
C PHE A 366 21.61 0.50 -10.32
N ASP A 367 21.71 1.51 -9.47
CA ASP A 367 20.70 2.55 -9.31
C ASP A 367 20.50 3.37 -10.60
N GLU A 368 21.59 3.70 -11.31
CA GLU A 368 21.52 4.39 -12.59
C GLU A 368 20.81 3.55 -13.66
N ASP A 369 21.14 2.26 -13.77
CA ASP A 369 20.54 1.36 -14.76
C ASP A 369 19.08 1.00 -14.39
N PHE A 370 18.80 0.85 -13.09
CA PHE A 370 17.46 0.65 -12.56
C PHE A 370 16.59 1.89 -12.78
N LYS A 371 17.12 3.10 -12.57
CA LYS A 371 16.40 4.34 -12.85
C LYS A 371 16.08 4.51 -14.33
N LYS A 372 17.03 4.23 -15.24
CA LYS A 372 16.76 4.21 -16.69
C LYS A 372 15.67 3.19 -17.04
N HIS A 373 15.72 2.00 -16.44
CA HIS A 373 14.69 0.97 -16.63
C HIS A 373 13.31 1.40 -16.13
N GLN A 374 13.27 2.09 -14.98
CA GLN A 374 12.05 2.69 -14.43
C GLN A 374 11.53 3.82 -15.32
N GLU A 375 12.39 4.68 -15.85
CA GLU A 375 12.00 5.78 -16.74
C GLU A 375 11.41 5.26 -18.05
N VAL A 376 12.00 4.21 -18.64
CA VAL A 376 11.41 3.52 -19.81
C VAL A 376 10.05 2.90 -19.47
N SER A 377 9.91 2.33 -18.27
CA SER A 377 8.64 1.76 -17.80
C SER A 377 7.60 2.84 -17.47
N LYS A 378 8.02 3.99 -16.94
CA LYS A 378 7.19 5.16 -16.60
C LYS A 378 6.75 5.92 -17.85
N ALA A 379 7.59 6.06 -18.86
CA ALA A 379 7.19 6.61 -20.17
C ALA A 379 6.04 5.78 -20.80
N GLY A 380 6.02 4.46 -20.55
CA GLY A 380 4.89 3.59 -20.88
C GLY A 380 3.68 3.67 -19.95
N MET A 381 3.80 4.33 -18.79
CA MET A 381 2.71 4.55 -17.82
C MET A 381 2.11 5.96 -17.86
N GLU A 382 2.89 7.00 -18.21
CA GLU A 382 2.40 8.37 -18.41
C GLU A 382 1.47 8.50 -19.63
N GLN A 383 1.51 7.52 -20.54
CA GLN A 383 0.50 7.29 -21.58
C GLN A 383 -0.65 6.36 -21.13
N LYS A 384 -1.13 6.46 -19.89
CA LYS A 384 -2.38 5.80 -19.48
C LYS A 384 -3.48 6.84 -19.30
N PHE A 385 -4.12 7.23 -20.40
CA PHE A 385 -5.37 7.98 -20.35
C PHE A 385 -6.51 7.09 -19.84
N LYS A 386 -7.59 7.73 -19.35
CA LYS A 386 -8.82 7.09 -18.84
C LYS A 386 -9.29 5.99 -19.81
N GLY A 387 -9.44 4.76 -19.31
CA GLY A 387 -9.86 3.59 -20.12
C GLY A 387 -8.73 2.74 -20.70
N GLY A 388 -7.46 3.04 -20.42
CA GLY A 388 -6.32 2.24 -20.90
C GLY A 388 -5.75 2.69 -22.26
N LEU A 389 -6.17 3.85 -22.74
CA LEU A 389 -5.71 4.48 -23.98
C LEU A 389 -4.32 5.11 -23.83
N ALA A 390 -3.44 4.92 -24.83
CA ALA A 390 -2.19 5.66 -24.96
C ALA A 390 -2.37 7.04 -25.64
N GLY A 391 -3.44 7.22 -26.40
CA GLY A 391 -3.80 8.45 -27.13
C GLY A 391 -5.24 8.46 -27.66
N HIS A 392 -5.50 9.30 -28.67
CA HIS A 392 -6.81 9.49 -29.32
C HIS A 392 -6.79 9.26 -30.84
N SER A 393 -5.85 8.47 -31.34
CA SER A 393 -5.85 8.13 -32.77
C SER A 393 -7.09 7.31 -33.14
N GLU A 394 -7.49 7.37 -34.41
CA GLU A 394 -8.66 6.62 -34.92
C GLU A 394 -8.55 5.12 -34.59
N MET A 395 -7.34 4.55 -34.68
CA MET A 395 -7.10 3.14 -34.40
C MET A 395 -7.22 2.82 -32.90
N GLU A 396 -6.77 3.71 -32.02
CA GLU A 396 -6.94 3.53 -30.57
C GLU A 396 -8.42 3.57 -30.16
N VAL A 397 -9.22 4.44 -30.79
CA VAL A 397 -10.68 4.50 -30.58
C VAL A 397 -11.37 3.20 -31.04
N LYS A 398 -10.92 2.63 -32.17
CA LYS A 398 -11.38 1.31 -32.63
C LYS A 398 -11.01 0.22 -31.62
N TYR A 399 -9.75 0.15 -31.21
CA TYR A 399 -9.31 -0.83 -30.22
C TYR A 399 -10.01 -0.69 -28.87
N HIS A 400 -10.35 0.52 -28.47
CA HIS A 400 -11.09 0.75 -27.25
C HIS A 400 -12.49 0.16 -27.29
N THR A 401 -13.20 0.34 -28.41
CA THR A 401 -14.50 -0.32 -28.60
C THR A 401 -14.36 -1.84 -28.72
N ALA A 402 -13.30 -2.33 -29.39
CA ALA A 402 -13.01 -3.76 -29.44
C ALA A 402 -12.69 -4.36 -28.05
N THR A 403 -12.17 -3.56 -27.12
CA THR A 403 -11.92 -3.98 -25.73
C THR A 403 -13.21 -4.35 -25.01
N HIS A 404 -14.25 -3.55 -25.18
CA HIS A 404 -15.57 -3.80 -24.58
C HIS A 404 -16.22 -5.05 -25.16
N LEU A 405 -16.16 -5.23 -26.49
CA LEU A 405 -16.63 -6.45 -27.13
C LEU A 405 -15.88 -7.68 -26.62
N LEU A 406 -14.55 -7.58 -26.48
CA LEU A 406 -13.71 -8.66 -25.95
C LEU A 406 -14.05 -8.98 -24.50
N HIS A 407 -14.25 -7.97 -23.65
CA HIS A 407 -14.54 -8.16 -22.23
C HIS A 407 -15.87 -8.90 -22.05
N GLN A 408 -16.92 -8.46 -22.73
CA GLN A 408 -18.21 -9.13 -22.70
C GLN A 408 -18.14 -10.55 -23.28
N ALA A 409 -17.47 -10.73 -24.43
CA ALA A 409 -17.31 -12.06 -25.03
C ALA A 409 -16.56 -13.04 -24.12
N LEU A 410 -15.55 -12.57 -23.38
CA LEU A 410 -14.87 -13.38 -22.37
C LEU A 410 -15.80 -13.80 -21.24
N ARG A 411 -16.70 -12.92 -20.79
CA ARG A 411 -17.69 -13.25 -19.74
C ARG A 411 -18.71 -14.28 -20.23
N GLU A 412 -19.21 -14.15 -21.45
CA GLU A 412 -20.16 -15.10 -22.02
C GLU A 412 -19.54 -16.49 -22.25
N VAL A 413 -18.27 -16.55 -22.67
CA VAL A 413 -17.60 -17.83 -22.98
C VAL A 413 -17.00 -18.49 -21.74
N LEU A 414 -16.45 -17.72 -20.80
CA LEU A 414 -15.68 -18.24 -19.67
C LEU A 414 -16.41 -18.12 -18.32
N GLY A 415 -17.46 -17.31 -18.24
CA GLY A 415 -18.28 -17.07 -17.05
C GLY A 415 -18.26 -15.62 -16.55
N GLU A 416 -19.32 -15.25 -15.82
CA GLU A 416 -19.54 -13.90 -15.27
C GLU A 416 -18.49 -13.44 -14.23
N ASP A 417 -17.65 -14.35 -13.75
CA ASP A 417 -16.56 -14.05 -12.82
C ASP A 417 -15.30 -13.52 -13.52
N VAL A 418 -15.32 -13.36 -14.84
CA VAL A 418 -14.26 -12.71 -15.59
C VAL A 418 -14.37 -11.19 -15.44
N PHE A 419 -13.37 -10.61 -14.78
CA PHE A 419 -13.24 -9.17 -14.57
C PHE A 419 -11.94 -8.66 -15.16
N GLN A 420 -11.98 -7.48 -15.76
CA GLN A 420 -10.78 -6.76 -16.17
C GLN A 420 -9.83 -6.52 -14.99
N LYS A 421 -8.54 -6.83 -15.21
CA LYS A 421 -7.42 -6.56 -14.29
C LYS A 421 -6.44 -5.54 -14.84
N GLY A 422 -6.53 -5.21 -16.12
CA GLY A 422 -5.73 -4.19 -16.77
C GLY A 422 -6.02 -4.10 -18.26
N SER A 423 -5.82 -2.93 -18.85
CA SER A 423 -5.89 -2.75 -20.30
C SER A 423 -4.78 -1.79 -20.74
N ASN A 424 -4.27 -1.99 -21.96
CA ASN A 424 -3.36 -1.07 -22.61
C ASN A 424 -3.60 -1.10 -24.13
N ILE A 425 -3.92 0.05 -24.67
CA ILE A 425 -4.30 0.24 -26.07
C ILE A 425 -3.31 1.20 -26.70
N THR A 426 -2.71 0.79 -27.82
CA THR A 426 -1.87 1.65 -28.66
C THR A 426 -2.37 1.56 -30.11
N PRO A 427 -1.89 2.41 -31.04
CA PRO A 427 -2.29 2.32 -32.45
C PRO A 427 -1.97 0.97 -33.10
N GLU A 428 -1.04 0.20 -32.56
CA GLU A 428 -0.58 -1.07 -33.14
C GLU A 428 -1.20 -2.30 -32.47
N ARG A 429 -1.72 -2.20 -31.23
CA ARG A 429 -2.16 -3.37 -30.48
C ARG A 429 -3.18 -3.08 -29.38
N LEU A 430 -4.04 -4.08 -29.15
CA LEU A 430 -4.85 -4.23 -27.95
C LEU A 430 -4.19 -5.20 -26.97
N ARG A 431 -4.08 -4.83 -25.69
CA ARG A 431 -3.72 -5.72 -24.59
C ARG A 431 -4.80 -5.68 -23.51
N PHE A 432 -5.36 -6.84 -23.17
CA PHE A 432 -6.41 -6.98 -22.17
C PHE A 432 -6.04 -8.04 -21.14
N ASP A 433 -6.02 -7.66 -19.87
CA ASP A 433 -5.70 -8.52 -18.73
C ASP A 433 -7.00 -8.79 -17.95
N PHE A 434 -7.30 -10.05 -17.64
CA PHE A 434 -8.57 -10.45 -17.03
C PHE A 434 -8.39 -11.57 -15.99
N SER A 435 -9.31 -11.66 -15.03
CA SER A 435 -9.31 -12.72 -14.02
C SER A 435 -9.76 -14.04 -14.61
N PHE A 436 -8.85 -15.01 -14.65
CA PHE A 436 -9.18 -16.38 -15.04
C PHE A 436 -8.11 -17.34 -14.48
N PRO A 437 -8.51 -18.44 -13.79
CA PRO A 437 -7.57 -19.25 -13.00
C PRO A 437 -6.66 -20.14 -13.85
N ARG A 438 -7.02 -20.42 -15.11
CA ARG A 438 -6.30 -21.35 -15.98
C ARG A 438 -6.03 -20.76 -17.36
N LYS A 439 -5.25 -21.47 -18.17
CA LYS A 439 -5.06 -21.15 -19.59
C LYS A 439 -6.38 -21.35 -20.34
N MET A 440 -6.68 -20.46 -21.29
CA MET A 440 -7.79 -20.66 -22.22
C MET A 440 -7.45 -21.79 -23.19
N THR A 441 -8.42 -22.66 -23.43
CA THR A 441 -8.34 -23.68 -24.50
C THR A 441 -8.35 -23.00 -25.87
N ASP A 442 -7.88 -23.71 -26.89
CA ASP A 442 -7.90 -23.16 -28.26
C ASP A 442 -9.33 -22.95 -28.75
N GLU A 443 -10.26 -23.80 -28.33
CA GLU A 443 -11.69 -23.68 -28.59
C GLU A 443 -12.31 -22.45 -27.92
N GLU A 444 -11.96 -22.17 -26.66
CA GLU A 444 -12.44 -20.97 -25.96
C GLU A 444 -11.93 -19.69 -26.61
N LYS A 445 -10.64 -19.64 -26.99
CA LYS A 445 -10.08 -18.49 -27.72
C LYS A 445 -10.79 -18.27 -29.03
N LYS A 446 -11.04 -19.36 -29.78
CA LYS A 446 -11.78 -19.29 -31.04
C LYS A 446 -13.21 -18.79 -30.83
N LYS A 447 -13.93 -19.29 -29.83
CA LYS A 447 -15.29 -18.84 -29.50
C LYS A 447 -15.35 -17.35 -29.16
N VAL A 448 -14.40 -16.87 -28.35
CA VAL A 448 -14.31 -15.44 -28.00
C VAL A 448 -14.05 -14.60 -29.25
N GLU A 449 -13.08 -15.01 -30.09
CA GLU A 449 -12.76 -14.31 -31.34
C GLU A 449 -13.95 -14.31 -32.33
N ASP A 450 -14.61 -15.45 -32.50
CA ASP A 450 -15.79 -15.60 -33.36
C ASP A 450 -16.93 -14.68 -32.89
N LEU A 451 -17.20 -14.66 -31.58
CA LEU A 451 -18.26 -13.84 -30.98
C LEU A 451 -17.98 -12.34 -31.15
N VAL A 452 -16.75 -11.88 -30.92
CA VAL A 452 -16.39 -10.48 -31.17
C VAL A 452 -16.61 -10.11 -32.64
N ASN A 453 -16.18 -10.97 -33.57
CA ASN A 453 -16.36 -10.73 -35.01
C ASN A 453 -17.83 -10.79 -35.46
N GLU A 454 -18.65 -11.65 -34.84
CA GLU A 454 -20.09 -11.70 -35.04
C GLU A 454 -20.73 -10.35 -34.67
N LYS A 455 -20.39 -9.80 -33.49
CA LYS A 455 -20.89 -8.50 -33.03
C LYS A 455 -20.37 -7.31 -33.83
N ILE A 456 -19.19 -7.43 -34.44
CA ILE A 456 -18.71 -6.46 -35.43
C ILE A 456 -19.57 -6.53 -36.70
N LYS A 457 -19.85 -7.73 -37.19
CA LYS A 457 -20.65 -7.94 -38.42
C LYS A 457 -22.12 -7.52 -38.27
N GLU A 458 -22.67 -7.61 -37.05
CA GLU A 458 -24.01 -7.12 -36.73
C GLU A 458 -24.16 -5.59 -36.83
N ALA A 459 -23.05 -4.84 -36.96
CA ALA A 459 -23.05 -3.38 -37.08
C ALA A 459 -23.83 -2.69 -35.95
N LEU A 460 -23.50 -3.05 -34.70
CA LEU A 460 -24.18 -2.57 -33.51
C LEU A 460 -23.89 -1.09 -33.25
N PRO A 461 -24.92 -0.28 -32.93
CA PRO A 461 -24.71 1.11 -32.54
C PRO A 461 -24.05 1.21 -31.17
N VAL A 462 -23.13 2.17 -31.03
CA VAL A 462 -22.47 2.50 -29.77
C VAL A 462 -22.99 3.86 -29.30
N SER A 463 -23.43 3.91 -28.06
CA SER A 463 -24.01 5.10 -27.44
C SER A 463 -23.49 5.24 -26.02
N TYR A 464 -23.71 6.39 -25.39
CA TYR A 464 -23.43 6.57 -23.97
C TYR A 464 -24.54 7.36 -23.29
N GLU A 465 -24.67 7.16 -21.99
CA GLU A 465 -25.53 7.94 -21.13
C GLU A 465 -24.77 8.37 -19.87
N ASP A 466 -25.01 9.61 -19.42
CA ASP A 466 -24.46 10.15 -18.18
C ASP A 466 -25.54 10.02 -17.09
N ILE A 467 -25.48 8.94 -16.31
CA ILE A 467 -26.49 8.57 -15.30
C ILE A 467 -25.90 8.55 -13.88
N PRO A 468 -26.73 8.58 -12.81
CA PRO A 468 -26.23 8.37 -11.45
C PRO A 468 -25.64 6.96 -11.26
N MET A 469 -24.64 6.84 -10.38
CA MET A 469 -23.93 5.56 -10.14
C MET A 469 -24.87 4.43 -9.68
N GLU A 470 -25.84 4.74 -8.81
CA GLU A 470 -26.80 3.75 -8.32
C GLU A 470 -27.74 3.25 -9.43
N GLU A 471 -28.08 4.11 -10.39
CA GLU A 471 -28.86 3.73 -11.57
C GLU A 471 -28.01 2.84 -12.51
N ALA A 472 -26.74 3.16 -12.70
CA ALA A 472 -25.82 2.38 -13.51
C ALA A 472 -25.60 0.96 -12.94
N LYS A 473 -25.45 0.83 -11.62
CA LYS A 473 -25.40 -0.46 -10.94
C LYS A 473 -26.70 -1.25 -11.12
N GLY A 474 -27.85 -0.60 -11.00
CA GLY A 474 -29.16 -1.22 -11.20
C GLY A 474 -29.39 -1.75 -12.61
N LYS A 475 -28.74 -1.15 -13.63
CA LYS A 475 -28.77 -1.61 -15.03
C LYS A 475 -27.77 -2.74 -15.34
N GLY A 476 -26.95 -3.15 -14.37
CA GLY A 476 -25.96 -4.22 -14.56
C GLY A 476 -24.70 -3.79 -15.30
N ALA A 477 -24.34 -2.49 -15.28
CA ALA A 477 -23.13 -2.00 -15.94
C ALA A 477 -21.85 -2.62 -15.33
N ILE A 478 -20.97 -3.12 -16.19
CA ILE A 478 -19.71 -3.78 -15.83
C ILE A 478 -18.60 -2.72 -15.71
N GLY A 479 -17.76 -2.79 -14.68
CA GLY A 479 -16.62 -1.88 -14.56
C GLY A 479 -15.77 -2.10 -13.31
N LEU A 480 -14.52 -1.61 -13.36
CA LEU A 480 -13.71 -1.39 -12.17
C LEU A 480 -14.35 -0.25 -11.39
N PHE A 481 -15.00 -0.56 -10.26
CA PHE A 481 -15.51 0.42 -9.32
C PHE A 481 -14.33 1.10 -8.59
N GLU A 482 -13.58 1.91 -9.31
CA GLU A 482 -12.71 2.94 -8.73
C GLU A 482 -13.56 4.22 -8.68
N GLU A 483 -13.82 4.72 -7.47
CA GLU A 483 -14.66 5.90 -7.20
C GLU A 483 -14.00 7.22 -7.67
N LYS A 484 -13.66 7.31 -8.97
CA LYS A 484 -13.23 8.54 -9.65
C LYS A 484 -14.35 9.19 -10.47
N TYR A 485 -15.59 8.78 -10.27
CA TYR A 485 -16.74 9.40 -10.94
C TYR A 485 -17.50 10.28 -9.96
N GLY A 486 -17.84 11.50 -10.39
CA GLY A 486 -18.70 12.39 -9.61
C GLY A 486 -20.10 11.81 -9.42
N SER A 487 -21.06 12.65 -9.03
CA SER A 487 -22.47 12.23 -8.85
C SER A 487 -23.13 11.64 -10.11
N LYS A 488 -22.49 11.79 -11.29
CA LYS A 488 -22.85 11.15 -12.55
C LYS A 488 -21.66 10.38 -13.13
N VAL A 489 -21.93 9.20 -13.65
CA VAL A 489 -21.02 8.27 -14.33
C VAL A 489 -21.39 8.21 -15.80
N ARG A 490 -20.39 8.11 -16.69
CA ARG A 490 -20.63 7.82 -18.10
C ARG A 490 -20.62 6.32 -18.32
N VAL A 491 -21.72 5.79 -18.84
CA VAL A 491 -21.85 4.39 -19.20
C VAL A 491 -21.97 4.29 -20.72
N TYR A 492 -21.08 3.52 -21.32
CA TYR A 492 -21.17 3.20 -22.75
C TYR A 492 -21.97 1.92 -22.95
N LYS A 493 -22.87 1.96 -23.95
CA LYS A 493 -23.74 0.88 -24.36
C LYS A 493 -23.44 0.51 -25.81
N ILE A 494 -23.08 -0.75 -26.06
CA ILE A 494 -22.93 -1.33 -27.40
C ILE A 494 -24.15 -2.22 -27.65
N ALA A 495 -25.20 -1.63 -28.23
CA ALA A 495 -26.55 -2.23 -28.29
C ALA A 495 -26.89 -2.97 -26.98
N ASP A 496 -27.49 -4.15 -27.03
CA ASP A 496 -27.81 -4.93 -25.83
C ASP A 496 -26.70 -5.93 -25.46
N PHE A 497 -25.49 -5.77 -26.00
CA PHE A 497 -24.38 -6.71 -25.79
C PHE A 497 -23.48 -6.31 -24.62
N SER A 498 -22.93 -5.09 -24.62
CA SER A 498 -22.06 -4.59 -23.55
C SER A 498 -22.61 -3.29 -22.96
N LEU A 499 -22.51 -3.18 -21.64
CA LEU A 499 -22.83 -1.99 -20.86
C LEU A 499 -21.70 -1.78 -19.84
N GLU A 500 -20.85 -0.79 -20.06
CA GLU A 500 -19.60 -0.63 -19.29
C GLU A 500 -19.33 0.81 -18.86
N PHE A 501 -18.76 0.98 -17.67
CA PHE A 501 -18.27 2.27 -17.21
C PHE A 501 -17.03 2.68 -18.00
N CYS A 502 -17.13 3.76 -18.76
CA CYS A 502 -16.00 4.20 -19.56
C CYS A 502 -16.01 5.71 -19.83
N GLY A 503 -14.83 6.33 -19.70
CA GLY A 503 -14.62 7.75 -19.95
C GLY A 503 -13.87 8.08 -21.24
N GLY A 504 -13.45 7.08 -22.01
CA GLY A 504 -12.70 7.28 -23.26
C GLY A 504 -13.61 7.38 -24.50
N PRO A 505 -13.07 7.82 -25.65
CA PRO A 505 -13.78 7.85 -26.93
C PRO A 505 -14.06 6.44 -27.47
N HIS A 506 -15.17 6.29 -28.19
CA HIS A 506 -15.56 5.06 -28.89
C HIS A 506 -15.96 5.35 -30.35
N VAL A 507 -15.97 4.32 -31.20
CA VAL A 507 -16.57 4.42 -32.54
C VAL A 507 -18.09 4.48 -32.41
N GLU A 508 -18.78 5.05 -33.39
CA GLU A 508 -20.25 5.14 -33.38
C GLU A 508 -20.94 3.80 -33.71
N ASN A 509 -20.24 2.89 -34.38
CA ASN A 509 -20.78 1.61 -34.82
C ASN A 509 -19.69 0.53 -34.89
N THR A 510 -20.01 -0.70 -34.46
CA THR A 510 -19.02 -1.80 -34.43
C THR A 510 -18.53 -2.22 -35.82
N SER A 511 -19.28 -1.95 -36.89
CA SER A 511 -18.85 -2.26 -38.28
C SER A 511 -17.56 -1.54 -38.71
N ILE A 512 -17.21 -0.45 -38.03
CA ILE A 512 -15.99 0.34 -38.29
C ILE A 512 -14.72 -0.39 -37.84
N LEU A 513 -14.86 -1.43 -37.00
CA LEU A 513 -13.73 -2.13 -36.37
C LEU A 513 -12.97 -3.08 -37.30
N GLY A 514 -13.54 -3.45 -38.46
CA GLY A 514 -12.89 -4.41 -39.37
C GLY A 514 -12.99 -5.85 -38.82
N LYS A 515 -11.88 -6.57 -38.78
CA LYS A 515 -11.83 -7.94 -38.26
C LYS A 515 -10.98 -8.04 -37.01
N PHE A 516 -11.53 -8.61 -35.93
CA PHE A 516 -10.81 -8.82 -34.68
C PHE A 516 -10.04 -10.15 -34.69
N ARG A 517 -8.80 -10.14 -34.19
CA ARG A 517 -8.00 -11.37 -34.06
C ARG A 517 -7.16 -11.37 -32.78
N ILE A 518 -7.25 -12.47 -32.03
CA ILE A 518 -6.39 -12.77 -30.89
C ILE A 518 -5.04 -13.26 -31.41
N THR A 519 -3.97 -12.54 -31.10
CA THR A 519 -2.61 -12.88 -31.52
C THR A 519 -1.87 -13.71 -30.48
N LYS A 520 -2.15 -13.47 -29.19
CA LYS A 520 -1.51 -14.18 -28.09
C LYS A 520 -2.40 -14.23 -26.86
N GLU A 521 -2.30 -15.32 -26.12
CA GLU A 521 -2.87 -15.48 -24.79
C GLU A 521 -1.77 -16.03 -23.85
N GLU A 522 -1.55 -15.39 -22.71
CA GLU A 522 -0.49 -15.76 -21.76
C GLU A 522 -0.87 -15.48 -20.30
N ALA A 523 -0.24 -16.19 -19.36
CA ALA A 523 -0.38 -15.88 -17.94
C ALA A 523 0.45 -14.64 -17.60
N THR A 524 -0.10 -13.71 -16.81
CA THR A 524 0.66 -12.56 -16.29
C THR A 524 1.01 -12.72 -14.82
N SER A 525 0.09 -13.28 -14.05
CA SER A 525 0.24 -13.65 -12.65
C SER A 525 -0.76 -14.76 -12.30
N THR A 526 -0.71 -15.29 -11.08
CA THR A 526 -1.69 -16.29 -10.64
C THR A 526 -3.10 -15.70 -10.75
N GLY A 527 -4.00 -16.42 -11.43
CA GLY A 527 -5.39 -16.01 -11.58
C GLY A 527 -5.64 -14.88 -12.58
N VAL A 528 -4.60 -14.41 -13.29
CA VAL A 528 -4.72 -13.37 -14.30
C VAL A 528 -4.14 -13.83 -15.63
N ARG A 529 -4.93 -13.68 -16.69
CA ARG A 529 -4.59 -14.00 -18.07
C ARG A 529 -4.54 -12.71 -18.88
N ARG A 530 -3.74 -12.72 -19.95
CA ARG A 530 -3.58 -11.59 -20.88
C ARG A 530 -3.84 -12.03 -22.29
N ILE A 531 -4.74 -11.34 -22.96
CA ILE A 531 -4.93 -11.40 -24.40
C ILE A 531 -4.22 -10.22 -25.05
N LYS A 532 -3.51 -10.50 -26.14
CA LYS A 532 -3.09 -9.50 -27.13
C LYS A 532 -3.91 -9.72 -28.40
N ALA A 533 -4.45 -8.66 -28.97
CA ALA A 533 -5.27 -8.73 -30.16
C ALA A 533 -5.01 -7.55 -31.10
N VAL A 534 -5.43 -7.71 -32.35
CA VAL A 534 -5.33 -6.72 -33.42
C VAL A 534 -6.66 -6.60 -34.17
N LEU A 535 -6.86 -5.48 -34.86
CA LEU A 535 -7.92 -5.25 -35.82
C LEU A 535 -7.29 -5.26 -37.23
N GLU A 536 -7.85 -6.06 -38.13
CA GLU A 536 -7.43 -6.26 -39.53
C GLU A 536 -8.41 -5.65 -40.53
#